data_AF-G7EQF6-F1
#
_entry.id   AF-G7EQF6-F1
#
_cell.length_a   1.000
_cell.length_b   1.000
_cell.length_c   1.000
_cell.angle_alpha   90.00
_cell.angle_beta   90.00
_cell.angle_gamma   90.00
#
_symmetry.space_group_name_H-M   'P 1'
#
loop_
_entity.id
_entity.type
_entity.pdbx_description
1 polymer ?
#
loop_
_entity_poly.entity_id
_entity_poly.type
_entity_poly.pdbx_seq_one_letter_code
_entity_poly.pdbx_strand_id
1 'polypeptide(L)'
;MKLLMAPLLLIIAGCSSVAQKGEKYSPCSEPWLNHVEQQISTGDGYGHGPDIGSLEWRSVIMFKLGIRDKPGVPELNTQQWCQFIDENYI
;
A
#
# COMPACT_ATOMS: atom_id res chain seq x y z
N MET A 1 -29.67 -3.96 55.63
CA MET A 1 -29.67 -3.66 54.19
C MET A 1 -28.22 -3.48 53.75
N LYS A 2 -27.59 -4.51 53.18
CA LYS A 2 -26.20 -4.46 52.68
C LYS A 2 -26.28 -4.59 51.16
N LEU A 3 -26.13 -3.47 50.47
CA LEU A 3 -26.00 -3.41 49.01
C LEU A 3 -24.58 -3.87 48.65
N LEU A 4 -24.46 -5.08 48.11
CA LEU A 4 -23.24 -5.52 47.43
C LEU A 4 -23.46 -5.28 45.93
N MET A 5 -23.08 -4.10 45.44
CA MET A 5 -22.90 -3.88 44.01
C MET A 5 -21.61 -4.57 43.59
N ALA A 6 -21.72 -5.74 42.97
CA ALA A 6 -20.62 -6.35 42.25
C ALA A 6 -20.44 -5.61 40.90
N PRO A 7 -19.27 -5.04 40.60
CA PRO A 7 -19.01 -4.46 39.29
C PRO A 7 -18.80 -5.62 38.30
N LEU A 8 -19.73 -5.77 37.36
CA LEU A 8 -19.58 -6.68 36.23
C LEU A 8 -18.56 -6.06 35.26
N LEU A 9 -17.29 -6.49 35.36
CA LEU A 9 -16.24 -6.14 34.41
C LEU A 9 -16.61 -6.72 33.03
N LEU A 10 -17.06 -5.86 32.12
CA LEU A 10 -17.20 -6.16 30.70
C LEU A 10 -15.81 -6.02 30.05
N ILE A 11 -15.12 -7.16 29.88
CA ILE A 11 -13.89 -7.25 29.11
C ILE A 11 -14.27 -7.33 27.63
N ILE A 12 -14.27 -6.21 26.93
CA ILE A 12 -14.31 -6.17 25.45
C ILE A 12 -12.88 -6.29 24.93
N ALA A 13 -12.38 -7.52 24.84
CA ALA A 13 -11.17 -7.84 24.09
C ALA A 13 -11.54 -8.04 22.61
N GLY A 14 -11.61 -6.95 21.86
CA GLY A 14 -11.87 -6.95 20.42
C GLY A 14 -10.62 -6.61 19.62
N CYS A 15 -9.60 -7.48 19.61
CA CYS A 15 -8.52 -7.40 18.63
C CYS A 15 -8.91 -8.22 17.39
N SER A 16 -9.66 -7.63 16.48
CA SER A 16 -9.80 -8.17 15.13
C SER A 16 -8.66 -7.62 14.27
N SER A 17 -7.51 -8.28 14.28
CA SER A 17 -6.56 -8.14 13.17
C SER A 17 -7.17 -8.88 11.98
N VAL A 18 -8.02 -8.19 11.22
CA VAL A 18 -8.35 -8.63 9.86
C VAL A 18 -7.06 -8.48 9.07
N ALA A 19 -6.25 -9.55 9.05
CA ALA A 19 -5.27 -9.73 8.01
C ALA A 19 -6.07 -9.82 6.71
N GLN A 20 -6.22 -8.69 6.01
CA GLN A 20 -6.87 -8.67 4.72
C GLN A 20 -6.08 -9.59 3.81
N LYS A 21 -6.71 -10.71 3.45
CA LYS A 21 -6.24 -11.61 2.42
C LYS A 21 -6.23 -10.79 1.14
N GLY A 22 -5.03 -10.40 0.68
CA GLY A 22 -4.85 -9.39 -0.38
C GLY A 22 -5.76 -9.66 -1.57
N GLU A 23 -6.59 -8.68 -1.91
CA GLU A 23 -7.23 -8.67 -3.21
C GLU A 23 -6.11 -8.64 -4.25
N LYS A 24 -6.03 -9.70 -5.07
CA LYS A 24 -5.00 -9.77 -6.09
C LYS A 24 -5.44 -8.92 -7.27
N TYR A 25 -5.08 -7.64 -7.25
CA TYR A 25 -5.31 -6.73 -8.36
C TYR A 25 -4.47 -7.16 -9.57
N SER A 26 -4.98 -6.98 -10.78
CA SER A 26 -4.17 -7.21 -11.98
C SER A 26 -3.10 -6.12 -12.07
N PRO A 27 -1.80 -6.44 -12.22
CA PRO A 27 -0.76 -5.43 -12.38
C PRO A 27 -1.07 -4.45 -13.53
N CYS A 28 -0.73 -3.17 -13.33
CA CYS A 28 -1.07 -2.02 -14.18
C CYS A 28 -2.57 -1.66 -14.27
N SER A 29 -3.49 -2.39 -13.61
CA SER A 29 -4.89 -1.94 -13.52
C SER A 29 -5.04 -0.74 -12.59
N GLU A 30 -6.07 0.09 -12.79
CA GLU A 30 -6.32 1.24 -11.92
C GLU A 30 -6.45 0.87 -10.42
N PRO A 31 -7.16 -0.21 -10.02
CA PRO A 31 -7.16 -0.66 -8.63
C PRO A 31 -5.76 -1.00 -8.10
N TRP A 32 -4.92 -1.64 -8.93
CA TRP A 32 -3.55 -1.97 -8.58
C TRP A 32 -2.70 -0.70 -8.39
N LEU A 33 -2.83 0.29 -9.28
CA LEU A 33 -2.11 1.56 -9.17
C LEU A 33 -2.43 2.31 -7.87
N ASN A 34 -3.72 2.35 -7.51
CA ASN A 34 -4.16 2.92 -6.23
C ASN A 34 -3.61 2.13 -5.04
N HIS A 35 -3.56 0.80 -5.15
CA HIS A 35 -2.99 -0.04 -4.10
C HIS A 35 -1.49 0.21 -3.91
N VAL A 36 -0.72 0.35 -5.00
CA VAL A 36 0.71 0.71 -4.94
C VAL A 36 0.89 2.07 -4.24
N GLU A 37 0.08 3.07 -4.57
CA GLU A 37 0.13 4.39 -3.92
C GLU A 37 -0.15 4.32 -2.41
N GLN A 38 -1.07 3.44 -1.98
CA GLN A 38 -1.36 3.23 -0.56
C GLN A 38 -0.17 2.62 0.20
N GLN A 39 0.61 1.74 -0.45
CA GLN A 39 1.80 1.13 0.16
C GLN A 39 3.01 2.07 0.10
N ILE A 40 3.15 2.82 -1.00
CA ILE A 40 4.31 3.67 -1.30
C ILE A 40 3.80 5.04 -1.71
N SER A 41 3.47 5.87 -0.71
CA SER A 41 2.95 7.21 -0.97
C SER A 41 3.96 8.07 -1.73
N THR A 42 3.52 8.68 -2.83
CA THR A 42 4.36 9.53 -3.70
C THR A 42 4.14 11.02 -3.47
N GLY A 43 3.11 11.40 -2.72
CA GLY A 43 2.84 12.78 -2.35
C GLY A 43 3.88 13.41 -1.41
N ASP A 44 3.88 14.74 -1.36
CA ASP A 44 4.74 15.55 -0.49
C ASP A 44 4.17 15.79 0.92
N GLY A 45 2.94 15.34 1.18
CA GLY A 45 2.21 15.55 2.44
C GLY A 45 1.44 16.87 2.52
N TYR A 46 1.52 17.73 1.50
CA TYR A 46 0.79 19.01 1.39
C TYR A 46 -0.33 18.98 0.35
N GLY A 47 -0.61 17.81 -0.22
CA GLY A 47 -1.62 17.62 -1.26
C GLY A 47 -1.07 17.78 -2.67
N HIS A 48 0.26 17.84 -2.84
CA HIS A 48 0.90 17.76 -4.16
C HIS A 48 1.54 16.38 -4.36
N GLY A 49 1.58 15.96 -5.62
CA GLY A 49 2.17 14.69 -6.02
C GLY A 49 1.94 14.45 -7.51
N PRO A 50 2.65 13.50 -8.11
CA PRO A 50 2.42 13.11 -9.48
C PRO A 50 1.07 12.39 -9.63
N ASP A 51 0.48 12.46 -10.82
CA ASP A 51 -0.75 11.71 -11.12
C ASP A 51 -0.49 10.20 -11.07
N ILE A 52 -1.31 9.47 -10.32
CA ILE A 52 -1.17 8.02 -10.14
C ILE A 52 -1.14 7.32 -11.51
N GLY A 53 -0.13 6.47 -11.72
CA GLY A 53 0.07 5.72 -12.98
C GLY A 53 0.87 6.44 -14.06
N SER A 54 1.09 7.75 -13.93
CA SER A 54 1.96 8.52 -14.83
C SER A 54 3.42 8.05 -14.77
N LEU A 55 4.22 8.39 -15.79
CA LEU A 55 5.65 8.07 -15.79
C LEU A 55 6.40 8.78 -14.65
N GLU A 56 5.98 10.00 -14.28
CA GLU A 56 6.53 10.72 -13.15
C GLU A 56 6.25 9.98 -11.83
N TRP A 57 5.01 9.51 -11.64
CA TRP A 57 4.63 8.68 -10.50
C TRP A 57 5.48 7.41 -10.41
N ARG A 58 5.60 6.65 -11.51
CA ARG A 58 6.44 5.44 -11.55
C ARG A 58 7.92 5.73 -11.22
N SER A 59 8.42 6.89 -11.67
CA SER A 59 9.79 7.34 -11.35
C SER A 59 9.98 7.65 -9.87
N VAL A 60 8.97 8.22 -9.20
CA VAL A 60 8.99 8.46 -7.75
C VAL A 60 8.94 7.14 -6.98
N ILE A 61 8.13 6.18 -7.41
CA ILE A 61 8.11 4.81 -6.84
C ILE A 61 9.52 4.20 -6.89
N MET A 62 10.17 4.20 -8.07
CA MET A 62 11.54 3.67 -8.21
C MET A 62 12.57 4.39 -7.33
N PHE A 63 12.44 5.70 -7.17
CA PHE A 63 13.29 6.49 -6.29
C PHE A 63 13.13 6.08 -4.83
N LYS A 64 11.88 5.98 -4.35
CA LYS A 64 11.57 5.61 -2.96
C LYS A 64 12.00 4.18 -2.63
N LEU A 65 11.91 3.27 -3.59
CA LEU A 65 12.42 1.90 -3.48
C LEU A 65 13.95 1.81 -3.63
N GLY A 66 14.62 2.89 -4.04
CA GLY A 66 16.07 2.90 -4.25
C GLY A 66 16.53 1.95 -5.36
N ILE A 67 15.72 1.76 -6.40
CA ILE A 67 15.99 0.83 -7.52
C ILE A 67 16.24 1.51 -8.85
N ARG A 68 16.25 2.84 -8.88
CA ARG A 68 16.59 3.58 -10.09
C ARG A 68 17.98 3.16 -10.60
N ASP A 69 18.07 2.94 -11.91
CA ASP A 69 19.28 2.56 -12.63
C ASP A 69 19.93 1.22 -12.21
N LYS A 70 19.23 0.40 -11.41
CA LYS A 70 19.71 -0.95 -11.07
C LYS A 70 19.53 -1.89 -12.26
N PRO A 71 20.52 -2.77 -12.53
CA PRO A 71 20.37 -3.78 -13.56
C PRO A 71 19.21 -4.72 -13.21
N GLY A 72 18.45 -5.14 -14.24
CA GLY A 72 17.31 -6.04 -14.08
C GLY A 72 15.99 -5.36 -13.72
N VAL A 73 15.97 -4.04 -13.52
CA VAL A 73 14.71 -3.28 -13.38
C VAL A 73 14.13 -3.00 -14.78
N PRO A 74 12.88 -3.40 -15.07
CA PRO A 74 12.26 -3.15 -16.37
C PRO A 74 12.04 -1.66 -16.66
N GLU A 75 11.86 -1.32 -17.95
CA GLU A 75 11.55 0.04 -18.38
C GLU A 75 10.21 0.55 -17.82
N LEU A 76 10.18 1.81 -17.36
CA LEU A 76 9.06 2.44 -16.66
C LEU A 76 7.70 2.29 -17.37
N ASN A 77 7.66 2.41 -18.69
CA ASN A 77 6.42 2.42 -19.48
C ASN A 77 6.00 1.03 -19.99
N THR A 78 6.21 -0.01 -19.18
CA THR A 78 5.95 -1.39 -19.60
C THR A 78 5.05 -2.14 -18.62
N GLN A 79 4.39 -3.19 -19.11
CA GLN A 79 3.64 -4.12 -18.25
C GLN A 79 4.59 -4.89 -17.32
N GLN A 80 5.79 -5.18 -17.81
CA GLN A 80 6.86 -5.86 -17.07
C GLN A 80 7.27 -5.05 -15.84
N TRP A 81 7.28 -3.72 -15.91
CA TRP A 81 7.52 -2.89 -14.73
C TRP A 81 6.43 -3.09 -13.68
N CYS A 82 5.15 -3.10 -14.06
CA CYS A 82 4.07 -3.35 -13.10
C CYS A 82 4.18 -4.74 -12.48
N GLN A 83 4.46 -5.77 -13.27
CA GLN A 83 4.67 -7.13 -12.76
C GLN A 83 5.86 -7.20 -11.81
N PHE A 84 6.98 -6.56 -12.16
CA PHE A 84 8.16 -6.50 -11.32
C PHE A 84 7.88 -5.81 -9.98
N ILE A 85 7.14 -4.69 -9.99
CA ILE A 85 6.74 -4.02 -8.76
C ILE A 85 5.83 -4.92 -7.92
N ASP A 86 4.81 -5.53 -8.54
CA ASP A 86 3.87 -6.44 -7.88
C ASP A 86 4.58 -7.61 -7.21
N GLU A 87 5.48 -8.29 -7.93
CA GLU A 87 6.13 -9.51 -7.43
C GLU A 87 7.18 -9.26 -6.34
N ASN A 88 7.77 -8.06 -6.29
CA ASN A 88 8.92 -7.78 -5.43
C ASN A 88 8.62 -6.82 -4.27
N TYR A 89 7.56 -6.01 -4.36
CA TYR A 89 7.32 -4.89 -3.43
C TYR A 89 5.89 -4.74 -2.93
N ILE A 90 4.92 -5.47 -3.50
CA ILE A 90 3.50 -5.41 -3.13
C ILE A 90 3.08 -6.77 -2.54
#